data_AF-A0A9P8BFP5-F1
#
_entry.id   AF-A0A9P8BFP5-F1
#
_cell.length_a   1.000
_cell.length_b   1.000
_cell.length_c   1.000
_cell.angle_alpha   90.00
_cell.angle_beta   90.00
_cell.angle_gamma   90.00
#
_symmetry.space_group_name_H-M   'P 1'
#
loop_
_entity.id
_entity.type
_entity.pdbx_description
1 polymer ?
#
loop_
_entity_poly.entity_id
_entity_poly.type
_entity_poly.pdbx_seq_one_letter_code
_entity_poly.pdbx_strand_id
1 'polypeptide(L)'
;MPPDVVYGRVTHEELSQAIILEEAGFHPDEAASLERFQDRQANAPEYFLGAYIAQNPSSAGVNFNPLGPRRLIGYVCATVAASDTLTEAAMKTHVSVADGGVAVCIHSVCVDMQWRRQGVAVGLLKEFIRRCKEETNPKLKAILLICHEELIHLYRKADFELVGKSDVVHGPREWYEMRHLLRPSKEENVPGVAPRADVLAALLAPRSKEGTVIRPFTSFPTIQDLVFGDAATGTQSNKFKIACPRPGCGSLILLARAAQMVEASAIQLDSPSDPPPPSTLTPLPSPPTTIEWWLVSPDPMQFENIGFSKPVAQPGKGEGLKLLSCAECDLGPLGWHKVGSSEFWLACSRVSYIGSM
;
A
#
# COMPACT_ATOMS: atom_id res chain seq x y z
N MET A 1 -16.43 -6.19 3.35
CA MET A 1 -16.68 -7.09 2.21
C MET A 1 -18.18 -7.36 2.14
N PRO A 2 -18.82 -7.34 0.96
CA PRO A 2 -20.23 -7.70 0.84
C PRO A 2 -20.43 -9.15 1.33
N PRO A 3 -21.53 -9.45 2.05
CA PRO A 3 -21.72 -10.73 2.72
C PRO A 3 -21.88 -11.94 1.79
N ASP A 4 -22.14 -11.72 0.49
CA ASP A 4 -22.53 -12.78 -0.46
C ASP A 4 -21.58 -12.93 -1.66
N VAL A 5 -20.31 -12.51 -1.53
CA VAL A 5 -19.33 -12.68 -2.62
C VAL A 5 -18.84 -14.12 -2.68
N VAL A 6 -19.01 -14.75 -3.85
CA VAL A 6 -18.52 -16.08 -4.16
C VAL A 6 -17.44 -15.99 -5.23
N TYR A 7 -16.42 -16.84 -5.16
CA TYR A 7 -15.33 -16.86 -6.13
C TYR A 7 -15.39 -18.08 -7.04
N GLY A 8 -15.27 -17.87 -8.34
CA GLY A 8 -15.34 -18.93 -9.35
C GLY A 8 -14.44 -18.62 -10.54
N ARG A 9 -14.14 -19.65 -11.35
CA ARG A 9 -13.41 -19.41 -12.61
C ARG A 9 -14.30 -18.62 -13.57
N VAL A 10 -13.69 -17.68 -14.30
CA VAL A 10 -14.35 -16.96 -15.39
C VAL A 10 -14.34 -17.87 -16.61
N THR A 11 -15.51 -18.26 -17.09
CA THR A 11 -15.62 -19.11 -18.29
C THR A 11 -15.49 -18.29 -19.56
N HIS A 12 -15.35 -18.98 -20.69
CA HIS A 12 -15.30 -18.33 -21.99
C HIS A 12 -16.58 -17.51 -22.25
N GLU A 13 -17.76 -17.99 -21.85
CA GLU A 13 -19.02 -17.25 -22.02
C GLU A 13 -19.09 -15.97 -21.16
N GLU A 14 -18.40 -15.96 -20.01
CA GLU A 14 -18.36 -14.84 -19.07
C GLU A 14 -17.29 -13.78 -19.42
N LEU A 15 -16.43 -14.02 -20.42
CA LEU A 15 -15.42 -13.04 -20.88
C LEU A 15 -16.04 -11.72 -21.34
N SER A 16 -17.24 -11.78 -21.91
CA SER A 16 -18.01 -10.60 -22.31
C SER A 16 -18.37 -9.70 -21.12
N GLN A 17 -18.53 -10.25 -19.90
CA GLN A 17 -18.73 -9.45 -18.69
C GLN A 17 -17.40 -8.89 -18.17
N ALA A 18 -16.32 -9.66 -18.29
CA ALA A 18 -14.99 -9.23 -17.86
C ALA A 18 -14.46 -8.07 -18.71
N ILE A 19 -14.67 -8.09 -20.03
CA ILE A 19 -14.21 -7.01 -20.92
C ILE A 19 -14.93 -5.67 -20.62
N ILE A 20 -16.22 -5.71 -20.27
CA ILE A 20 -16.96 -4.51 -19.84
C ILE A 20 -16.32 -3.90 -18.58
N LEU A 21 -15.86 -4.75 -17.66
CA LEU A 21 -15.18 -4.31 -16.45
C LEU A 21 -13.75 -3.79 -16.72
N GLU A 22 -13.04 -4.37 -17.70
CA GLU A 22 -11.73 -3.89 -18.17
C GLU A 22 -11.85 -2.49 -18.75
N GLU A 23 -12.77 -2.29 -19.72
CA GLU A 23 -12.98 -1.02 -20.41
C GLU A 23 -13.44 0.09 -19.47
N ALA A 24 -14.20 -0.24 -18.42
CA ALA A 24 -14.58 0.70 -17.37
C ALA A 24 -13.49 0.89 -16.29
N GLY A 25 -12.47 0.04 -16.28
CA GLY A 25 -11.40 0.00 -15.29
C GLY A 25 -10.13 0.72 -15.70
N PHE A 26 -9.80 0.72 -16.98
CA PHE A 26 -8.54 1.20 -17.55
C PHE A 26 -8.73 2.35 -18.54
N HIS A 27 -7.66 3.11 -18.78
CA HIS A 27 -7.60 4.02 -19.92
C HIS A 27 -7.61 3.21 -21.24
N PRO A 28 -8.20 3.71 -22.34
CA PRO A 28 -8.22 2.99 -23.62
C PRO A 28 -6.85 2.53 -24.12
N ASP A 29 -5.78 3.28 -23.80
CA ASP A 29 -4.40 2.93 -24.18
C ASP A 29 -3.80 1.79 -23.34
N GLU A 30 -4.41 1.46 -22.20
CA GLU A 30 -3.93 0.46 -21.24
C GLU A 30 -4.79 -0.81 -21.24
N ALA A 31 -6.09 -0.68 -21.54
CA ALA A 31 -7.04 -1.78 -21.56
C ALA A 31 -6.63 -2.87 -22.56
N ALA A 32 -6.76 -4.14 -22.15
CA ALA A 32 -6.54 -5.26 -23.06
C ALA A 32 -7.69 -5.40 -24.06
N SER A 33 -7.37 -5.77 -25.30
CA SER A 33 -8.38 -6.11 -26.31
C SER A 33 -9.08 -7.44 -25.98
N LEU A 34 -10.30 -7.62 -26.51
CA LEU A 34 -11.05 -8.87 -26.39
C LEU A 34 -10.26 -10.08 -26.91
N GLU A 35 -9.54 -9.93 -28.03
CA GLU A 35 -8.69 -10.98 -28.59
C GLU A 35 -7.62 -11.44 -27.60
N ARG A 36 -6.91 -10.50 -26.93
CA ARG A 36 -5.93 -10.85 -25.90
C ARG A 36 -6.56 -11.53 -24.70
N PHE A 37 -7.77 -11.13 -24.32
CA PHE A 37 -8.53 -11.79 -23.25
C PHE A 37 -8.88 -13.23 -23.60
N GLN A 38 -9.37 -13.46 -24.82
CA GLN A 38 -9.68 -14.78 -25.35
C GLN A 38 -8.43 -15.66 -25.44
N ASP A 39 -7.34 -15.14 -25.98
CA ASP A 39 -6.07 -15.87 -26.08
C ASP A 39 -5.55 -16.27 -24.71
N ARG A 40 -5.53 -15.35 -23.74
CA ARG A 40 -5.08 -15.63 -22.37
C ARG A 40 -5.98 -16.65 -21.70
N GLN A 41 -7.30 -16.55 -21.86
CA GLN A 41 -8.23 -17.49 -21.24
C GLN A 41 -8.13 -18.89 -21.86
N ALA A 42 -7.91 -18.98 -23.17
CA ALA A 42 -7.72 -20.26 -23.85
C ALA A 42 -6.43 -20.97 -23.40
N ASN A 43 -5.36 -20.21 -23.17
CA ASN A 43 -4.06 -20.75 -22.77
C ASN A 43 -3.91 -20.98 -21.26
N ALA A 44 -4.60 -20.18 -20.43
CA ALA A 44 -4.40 -20.14 -18.98
C ALA A 44 -5.74 -20.09 -18.19
N PRO A 45 -6.73 -20.96 -18.49
CA PRO A 45 -8.08 -20.84 -17.93
C PRO A 45 -8.12 -21.01 -16.40
N GLU A 46 -7.13 -21.69 -15.81
CA GLU A 46 -7.06 -21.83 -14.35
C GLU A 46 -6.65 -20.54 -13.63
N TYR A 47 -6.09 -19.58 -14.35
CA TYR A 47 -5.65 -18.28 -13.83
C TYR A 47 -6.63 -17.14 -14.10
N PHE A 48 -7.86 -17.48 -14.48
CA PHE A 48 -8.98 -16.55 -14.64
C PHE A 48 -9.96 -16.74 -13.50
N LEU A 49 -9.96 -15.81 -12.54
CA LEU A 49 -10.81 -15.88 -11.34
C LEU A 49 -11.73 -14.68 -11.26
N GLY A 50 -13.00 -14.92 -11.01
CA GLY A 50 -14.05 -13.92 -10.83
C GLY A 50 -14.57 -13.88 -9.40
N ALA A 51 -14.99 -12.69 -8.99
CA ALA A 51 -15.83 -12.43 -7.83
C ALA A 51 -17.27 -12.24 -8.30
N TYR A 52 -18.20 -12.97 -7.69
CA TYR A 52 -19.60 -13.03 -8.09
C TYR A 52 -20.53 -12.75 -6.93
N ILE A 53 -21.72 -12.24 -7.26
CA ILE A 53 -22.86 -12.14 -6.35
C ILE A 53 -24.07 -12.84 -6.97
N ALA A 54 -25.00 -13.30 -6.14
CA ALA A 54 -26.27 -13.84 -6.62
C ALA A 54 -27.06 -12.78 -7.40
N GLN A 55 -27.61 -13.14 -8.56
CA GLN A 55 -28.58 -12.31 -9.26
C GLN A 55 -30.00 -12.66 -8.81
N ASN A 56 -30.83 -11.62 -8.65
CA ASN A 56 -32.27 -11.83 -8.56
C ASN A 56 -32.77 -12.44 -9.89
N PRO A 57 -33.66 -13.44 -9.85
CA PRO A 57 -34.11 -14.18 -11.04
C PRO A 57 -34.84 -13.31 -12.08
N SER A 58 -35.15 -12.06 -11.77
CA SER A 58 -35.94 -11.15 -12.61
C SER A 58 -35.21 -10.57 -13.83
N SER A 59 -33.89 -10.77 -13.97
CA SER A 59 -33.07 -10.13 -15.02
C SER A 59 -32.22 -11.09 -15.86
N ALA A 60 -32.36 -12.41 -15.69
CA ALA A 60 -31.53 -13.38 -16.37
C ALA A 60 -32.09 -13.73 -17.77
N GLY A 61 -31.51 -13.11 -18.80
CA GLY A 61 -31.44 -13.72 -20.13
C GLY A 61 -30.72 -15.07 -20.03
N VAL A 62 -31.23 -16.03 -20.81
CA VAL A 62 -30.89 -17.46 -20.80
C VAL A 62 -29.38 -17.69 -20.83
N ASN A 63 -28.79 -18.24 -19.76
CA ASN A 63 -27.50 -18.91 -19.81
C ASN A 63 -27.39 -19.97 -18.69
N PHE A 64 -27.01 -21.18 -19.08
CA PHE A 64 -26.87 -22.34 -18.20
C PHE A 64 -25.57 -22.24 -17.41
N ASN A 65 -25.64 -21.74 -16.18
CA ASN A 65 -24.56 -21.82 -15.21
C ASN A 65 -24.91 -22.85 -14.12
N PRO A 66 -24.08 -23.87 -13.86
CA PRO A 66 -24.34 -24.88 -12.83
C PRO A 66 -24.42 -24.33 -11.39
N LEU A 67 -24.09 -23.05 -11.16
CA LEU A 67 -24.18 -22.34 -9.87
C LEU A 67 -25.40 -21.40 -9.74
N GLY A 68 -26.32 -21.39 -10.72
CA GLY A 68 -27.46 -20.47 -10.75
C GLY A 68 -27.10 -19.08 -11.31
N PRO A 69 -28.07 -18.14 -11.37
CA PRO A 69 -27.84 -16.81 -11.93
C PRO A 69 -26.88 -16.01 -11.02
N ARG A 70 -25.68 -15.74 -11.53
CA ARG A 70 -24.62 -14.98 -10.83
C ARG A 70 -24.16 -13.80 -11.67
N ARG A 71 -23.83 -12.67 -11.02
CA ARG A 71 -23.25 -11.48 -11.68
C ARG A 71 -21.77 -11.40 -11.37
N LEU A 72 -20.94 -11.26 -12.40
CA LEU A 72 -19.53 -10.92 -12.23
C LEU A 72 -19.42 -9.47 -11.75
N ILE A 73 -18.75 -9.25 -10.62
CA ILE A 73 -18.52 -7.91 -10.04
C ILE A 73 -17.03 -7.55 -9.96
N GLY A 74 -16.16 -8.48 -10.32
CA GLY A 74 -14.73 -8.24 -10.46
C GLY A 74 -14.03 -9.49 -10.95
N TYR A 75 -12.85 -9.34 -11.55
CA TYR A 75 -12.02 -10.47 -11.99
C TYR A 75 -10.54 -10.15 -11.88
N VAL A 76 -9.75 -11.21 -11.91
CA VAL A 76 -8.31 -11.21 -12.12
C VAL A 76 -7.99 -12.19 -13.23
N CYS A 77 -7.09 -11.79 -14.14
CA CYS A 77 -6.55 -12.68 -15.16
C CYS A 77 -5.02 -12.68 -15.12
N ALA A 78 -4.42 -13.85 -15.32
CA ALA A 78 -2.98 -14.02 -15.32
C ALA A 78 -2.54 -15.07 -16.34
N THR A 79 -1.25 -15.06 -16.69
CA THR A 79 -0.58 -16.17 -17.39
C THR A 79 0.61 -16.62 -16.56
N VAL A 80 1.27 -17.70 -16.99
CA VAL A 80 2.49 -18.18 -16.36
C VAL A 80 3.67 -17.86 -17.26
N ALA A 81 4.78 -17.41 -16.68
CA ALA A 81 6.04 -17.14 -17.36
C ALA A 81 7.16 -18.05 -16.85
N ALA A 82 8.13 -18.33 -17.72
CA ALA A 82 9.35 -19.08 -17.38
C ALA A 82 10.41 -18.23 -16.63
N SER A 83 10.17 -16.92 -16.49
CA SER A 83 11.03 -15.98 -15.76
C SER A 83 10.39 -15.61 -14.42
N ASP A 84 11.21 -15.40 -13.40
CA ASP A 84 10.81 -14.85 -12.09
C ASP A 84 10.92 -13.32 -12.01
N THR A 85 11.33 -12.67 -13.11
CA THR A 85 11.28 -11.22 -13.33
C THR A 85 10.22 -10.88 -14.36
N LEU A 86 9.45 -9.81 -14.11
CA LEU A 86 8.41 -9.33 -15.01
C LEU A 86 9.02 -8.55 -16.19
N THR A 87 9.12 -9.21 -17.34
CA THR A 87 9.61 -8.60 -18.59
C THR A 87 8.47 -8.40 -19.59
N GLU A 88 8.66 -7.57 -20.61
CA GLU A 88 7.68 -7.40 -21.68
C GLU A 88 7.35 -8.73 -22.39
N ALA A 89 8.33 -9.62 -22.50
CA ALA A 89 8.14 -10.97 -23.04
C ALA A 89 7.26 -11.84 -22.12
N ALA A 90 7.43 -11.73 -20.80
CA ALA A 90 6.58 -12.41 -19.81
C ALA A 90 5.12 -11.91 -19.85
N MET A 91 4.90 -10.66 -20.27
CA MET A 91 3.56 -10.10 -20.46
C MET A 91 2.82 -10.59 -21.71
N LYS A 92 3.54 -11.16 -22.69
CA LYS A 92 2.98 -11.58 -23.99
C LYS A 92 2.85 -13.09 -24.15
N THR A 93 3.60 -13.88 -23.36
CA THR A 93 3.70 -15.32 -23.56
C THR A 93 3.18 -16.09 -22.35
N HIS A 94 2.52 -17.23 -22.62
CA HIS A 94 2.16 -18.20 -21.60
C HIS A 94 3.08 -19.42 -21.73
N VAL A 95 3.68 -19.84 -20.62
CA VAL A 95 4.45 -21.07 -20.49
C VAL A 95 3.80 -21.90 -19.39
N SER A 96 3.31 -23.09 -19.74
CA SER A 96 2.67 -23.95 -18.74
C SER A 96 3.66 -24.29 -17.60
N VAL A 97 3.15 -24.60 -16.42
CA VAL A 97 4.02 -25.01 -15.30
C VAL A 97 4.72 -26.35 -15.58
N ALA A 98 4.15 -27.19 -16.46
CA ALA A 98 4.80 -28.42 -16.91
C ALA A 98 6.05 -28.13 -17.74
N ASP A 99 6.00 -27.06 -18.55
CA ASP A 99 7.05 -26.66 -19.50
C ASP A 99 8.07 -25.67 -18.91
N GLY A 100 8.10 -25.53 -17.58
CA GLY A 100 9.09 -24.71 -16.89
C GLY A 100 8.61 -23.32 -16.46
N GLY A 101 7.30 -23.07 -16.46
CA GLY A 101 6.72 -21.89 -15.84
C GLY A 101 7.04 -21.79 -14.34
N VAL A 102 7.55 -20.64 -13.89
CA VAL A 102 7.99 -20.40 -12.49
C VAL A 102 7.27 -19.24 -11.82
N ALA A 103 6.66 -18.32 -12.58
CA ALA A 103 5.95 -17.18 -12.02
C ALA A 103 4.58 -16.99 -12.68
N VAL A 104 3.60 -16.57 -11.89
CA VAL A 104 2.26 -16.18 -12.38
C VAL A 104 2.25 -14.67 -12.57
N CYS A 105 2.02 -14.19 -13.79
CA CYS A 105 1.99 -12.78 -14.14
C CYS A 105 0.55 -12.32 -14.27
N ILE A 106 0.06 -11.52 -13.32
CA ILE A 106 -1.27 -10.91 -13.37
C ILE A 106 -1.25 -9.78 -14.40
N HIS A 107 -2.20 -9.84 -15.34
CA HIS A 107 -2.36 -8.85 -16.41
C HIS A 107 -3.37 -7.78 -16.03
N SER A 108 -4.50 -8.17 -15.44
CA SER A 108 -5.58 -7.25 -15.09
C SER A 108 -6.25 -7.64 -13.78
N VAL A 109 -6.63 -6.63 -12.99
CA VAL A 109 -7.49 -6.76 -11.81
C VAL A 109 -8.53 -5.65 -11.85
N CYS A 110 -9.79 -6.01 -12.09
CA CYS A 110 -10.88 -5.04 -12.17
C CYS A 110 -12.00 -5.39 -11.22
N VAL A 111 -12.62 -4.34 -10.66
CA VAL A 111 -13.83 -4.42 -9.85
C VAL A 111 -14.82 -3.39 -10.37
N ASP A 112 -16.07 -3.82 -10.52
CA ASP A 112 -17.20 -2.98 -10.89
C ASP A 112 -17.26 -1.74 -9.98
N MET A 113 -17.46 -0.56 -10.58
CA MET A 113 -17.45 0.72 -9.87
C MET A 113 -18.36 0.75 -8.63
N GLN A 114 -19.51 0.08 -8.69
CA GLN A 114 -20.48 0.03 -7.58
C GLN A 114 -19.96 -0.78 -6.38
N TRP A 115 -19.00 -1.66 -6.60
CA TRP A 115 -18.47 -2.61 -5.62
C TRP A 115 -17.02 -2.28 -5.19
N ARG A 116 -16.44 -1.19 -5.72
CA ARG A 116 -15.12 -0.69 -5.29
C ARG A 116 -15.17 -0.21 -3.84
N ARG A 117 -13.99 -0.15 -3.21
CA ARG A 117 -13.78 0.30 -1.80
C ARG A 117 -14.49 -0.53 -0.73
N GLN A 118 -15.11 -1.67 -1.09
CA GLN A 118 -15.77 -2.58 -0.14
C GLN A 118 -14.92 -3.82 0.21
N GLY A 119 -13.67 -3.87 -0.26
CA GLY A 119 -12.73 -4.98 -0.02
C GLY A 119 -12.79 -6.11 -1.05
N VAL A 120 -13.60 -5.98 -2.12
CA VAL A 120 -13.75 -7.02 -3.17
C VAL A 120 -12.42 -7.35 -3.85
N ALA A 121 -11.64 -6.34 -4.26
CA ALA A 121 -10.34 -6.55 -4.91
C ALA A 121 -9.35 -7.32 -4.01
N VAL A 122 -9.24 -6.92 -2.74
CA VAL A 122 -8.35 -7.59 -1.77
C VAL A 122 -8.80 -9.03 -1.53
N GLY A 123 -10.10 -9.27 -1.38
CA GLY A 123 -10.65 -10.61 -1.23
C GLY A 123 -10.37 -11.49 -2.45
N LEU A 124 -10.60 -10.95 -3.65
CA LEU A 124 -10.33 -11.63 -4.92
C LEU A 124 -8.86 -12.00 -5.09
N LEU A 125 -7.94 -11.07 -4.79
CA LEU A 125 -6.50 -11.32 -4.84
C LEU A 125 -6.07 -12.38 -3.81
N LYS A 126 -6.59 -12.33 -2.59
CA LYS A 126 -6.27 -13.33 -1.56
C LYS A 126 -6.76 -14.72 -1.94
N GLU A 127 -7.96 -14.82 -2.51
CA GLU A 127 -8.47 -16.09 -3.03
C GLU A 127 -7.63 -16.58 -4.23
N PHE A 128 -7.24 -15.68 -5.13
CA PHE A 128 -6.36 -16.01 -6.25
C PHE A 128 -5.01 -16.58 -5.79
N ILE A 129 -4.37 -15.92 -4.82
CA ILE A 129 -3.12 -16.40 -4.20
C ILE A 129 -3.33 -17.78 -3.57
N ARG A 130 -4.43 -17.96 -2.81
CA ARG A 130 -4.75 -19.24 -2.17
C ARG A 130 -4.86 -20.37 -3.20
N ARG A 131 -5.58 -20.15 -4.30
CA ARG A 131 -5.70 -21.13 -5.39
C ARG A 131 -4.36 -21.40 -6.07
N CYS A 132 -3.54 -20.38 -6.32
CA CYS A 132 -2.18 -20.59 -6.84
C CYS A 132 -1.30 -21.44 -5.91
N LYS A 133 -1.52 -21.39 -4.59
CA LYS A 133 -0.79 -22.21 -3.61
C LYS A 133 -1.28 -23.66 -3.57
N GLU A 134 -2.59 -23.88 -3.74
CA GLU A 134 -3.23 -25.19 -3.59
C GLU A 134 -3.36 -25.96 -4.91
N GLU A 135 -3.77 -25.29 -5.98
CA GLU A 135 -4.08 -25.89 -7.28
C GLU A 135 -2.82 -26.01 -8.16
N THR A 136 -1.73 -25.32 -7.83
CA THR A 136 -0.57 -25.23 -8.71
C THR A 136 0.68 -25.95 -8.21
N ASN A 137 1.37 -26.56 -9.19
CA ASN A 137 2.57 -27.38 -9.08
C ASN A 137 3.68 -26.74 -8.23
N PRO A 138 4.46 -27.56 -7.49
CA PRO A 138 5.56 -27.09 -6.66
C PRO A 138 6.67 -26.26 -7.30
N LYS A 139 6.65 -26.08 -8.61
CA LYS A 139 7.63 -25.27 -9.33
C LYS A 139 7.33 -23.77 -9.30
N LEU A 140 6.10 -23.33 -8.99
CA LEU A 140 5.81 -21.89 -8.91
C LEU A 140 6.50 -21.24 -7.69
N LYS A 141 7.23 -20.17 -7.96
CA LYS A 141 8.02 -19.41 -7.00
C LYS A 141 7.29 -18.13 -6.54
N ALA A 142 6.64 -17.43 -7.47
CA ALA A 142 6.06 -16.11 -7.20
C ALA A 142 4.83 -15.79 -8.06
N ILE A 143 4.07 -14.81 -7.61
CA ILE A 143 3.07 -14.07 -8.40
C ILE A 143 3.60 -12.65 -8.59
N LEU A 144 3.57 -12.15 -9.82
CA LEU A 144 4.09 -10.86 -10.24
C LEU A 144 2.99 -10.04 -10.88
N LEU A 145 3.04 -8.72 -10.70
CA LEU A 145 2.19 -7.77 -11.39
C LEU A 145 2.87 -6.41 -11.46
N ILE A 146 2.35 -5.54 -12.33
CA ILE A 146 2.66 -4.12 -12.29
C ILE A 146 1.42 -3.31 -11.96
N CYS A 147 1.63 -2.17 -11.30
CA CYS A 147 0.57 -1.22 -11.04
C CYS A 147 1.07 0.22 -11.01
N HIS A 148 0.16 1.18 -11.13
CA HIS A 148 0.47 2.57 -10.78
C HIS A 148 0.69 2.74 -9.27
N GLU A 149 1.43 3.78 -8.92
CA GLU A 149 1.86 4.07 -7.55
C GLU A 149 0.70 4.10 -6.54
N GLU A 150 -0.42 4.72 -6.92
CA GLU A 150 -1.60 4.85 -6.07
C GLU A 150 -2.24 3.49 -5.70
N LEU A 151 -1.96 2.43 -6.47
CA LEU A 151 -2.49 1.08 -6.24
C LEU A 151 -1.55 0.20 -5.41
N ILE A 152 -0.31 0.61 -5.12
CA ILE A 152 0.65 -0.18 -4.31
C ILE A 152 0.03 -0.58 -2.97
N HIS A 153 -0.69 0.34 -2.33
CA HIS A 153 -1.35 0.09 -1.04
C HIS A 153 -2.41 -1.03 -1.11
N LEU A 154 -3.12 -1.15 -2.24
CA LEU A 154 -4.13 -2.20 -2.46
C LEU A 154 -3.45 -3.57 -2.49
N TYR A 155 -2.36 -3.69 -3.24
CA TYR A 155 -1.62 -4.94 -3.40
C TYR A 155 -0.89 -5.35 -2.12
N ARG A 156 -0.36 -4.38 -1.35
CA ARG A 156 0.17 -4.66 0.00
C ARG A 156 -0.86 -5.28 0.94
N LYS A 157 -2.12 -4.84 0.89
CA LYS A 157 -3.22 -5.45 1.67
C LYS A 157 -3.55 -6.89 1.25
N ALA A 158 -3.17 -7.27 0.03
CA ALA A 158 -3.24 -8.63 -0.50
C ALA A 158 -1.89 -9.38 -0.37
N ASP A 159 -0.99 -8.92 0.50
CA ASP A 159 0.29 -9.56 0.82
C ASP A 159 1.33 -9.52 -0.32
N PHE A 160 1.24 -8.57 -1.25
CA PHE A 160 2.31 -8.30 -2.21
C PHE A 160 3.35 -7.32 -1.65
N GLU A 161 4.60 -7.54 -2.01
CA GLU A 161 5.75 -6.69 -1.72
C GLU A 161 6.06 -5.80 -2.93
N LEU A 162 6.46 -4.56 -2.68
CA LEU A 162 6.96 -3.67 -3.73
C LEU A 162 8.39 -4.08 -4.10
N VAL A 163 8.62 -4.39 -5.37
CA VAL A 163 9.96 -4.66 -5.90
C VAL A 163 10.65 -3.33 -6.23
N GLY A 164 9.94 -2.44 -6.93
CA GLY A 164 10.45 -1.14 -7.34
C GLY A 164 9.78 -0.63 -8.60
N LYS A 165 10.41 0.33 -9.27
CA LYS A 165 9.95 0.82 -10.58
C LYS A 165 10.13 -0.28 -11.62
N SER A 166 9.11 -0.49 -12.44
CA SER A 166 9.11 -1.49 -13.51
C SER A 166 9.80 -0.95 -14.76
N ASP A 167 10.60 -1.80 -15.40
CA ASP A 167 11.17 -1.54 -16.73
C ASP A 167 10.12 -1.68 -17.84
N VAL A 168 9.01 -2.41 -17.57
CA VAL A 168 7.87 -2.52 -18.48
C VAL A 168 7.04 -1.24 -18.40
N VAL A 169 6.98 -0.51 -19.51
CA VAL A 169 6.14 0.67 -19.69
C VAL A 169 4.89 0.27 -20.48
N HIS A 170 3.72 0.51 -19.89
CA HIS A 170 2.43 0.24 -20.53
C HIS A 170 1.57 1.51 -20.48
N GLY A 171 1.63 2.33 -21.53
CA GLY A 171 1.00 3.65 -21.53
C GLY A 171 1.92 4.78 -21.04
N PRO A 172 1.37 5.99 -20.78
CA PRO A 172 2.17 7.20 -20.57
C PRO A 172 2.67 7.38 -19.13
N ARG A 173 2.17 6.59 -18.18
CA ARG A 173 2.48 6.70 -16.75
C ARG A 173 3.48 5.64 -16.31
N GLU A 174 4.17 5.93 -15.21
CA GLU A 174 5.11 4.98 -14.61
C GLU A 174 4.37 3.82 -13.95
N TRP A 175 5.00 2.65 -14.00
CA TRP A 175 4.51 1.42 -13.40
C TRP A 175 5.52 0.91 -12.37
N TYR A 176 5.01 0.28 -11.33
CA TYR A 176 5.76 -0.32 -10.25
C TYR A 176 5.50 -1.81 -10.20
N GLU A 177 6.56 -2.60 -10.06
CA GLU A 177 6.48 -4.04 -9.96
C GLU A 177 6.18 -4.47 -8.51
N MET A 178 5.21 -5.36 -8.38
CA MET A 178 4.79 -5.96 -7.11
C MET A 178 4.93 -7.48 -7.19
N ARG A 179 5.35 -8.10 -6.08
CA ARG A 179 5.63 -9.54 -6.01
C ARG A 179 5.04 -10.17 -4.76
N HIS A 180 4.40 -11.34 -4.93
CA HIS A 180 4.04 -12.23 -3.83
C HIS A 180 4.84 -13.53 -3.94
N LEU A 181 5.68 -13.84 -2.95
CA LEU A 181 6.40 -15.11 -2.91
C LEU A 181 5.46 -16.24 -2.52
N LEU A 182 5.30 -17.23 -3.39
CA LEU A 182 4.52 -18.43 -3.09
C LEU A 182 5.32 -19.39 -2.21
N ARG A 183 6.66 -19.32 -2.27
CA ARG A 183 7.58 -20.12 -1.46
C ARG A 183 8.82 -19.31 -1.09
N PRO A 184 9.35 -19.47 0.13
CA PRO A 184 10.67 -18.94 0.44
C PRO A 184 11.71 -19.64 -0.44
N SER A 185 12.58 -18.86 -1.07
CA SER A 185 13.71 -19.38 -1.86
C SER A 185 14.56 -20.30 -0.99
N LYS A 186 14.58 -21.61 -1.28
CA LYS A 186 15.71 -22.43 -0.87
C LYS A 186 16.89 -21.94 -1.70
N GLU A 187 17.88 -21.34 -1.07
CA GLU A 187 19.16 -21.00 -1.70
C GLU A 187 19.66 -22.25 -2.45
N GLU A 188 19.81 -22.13 -3.77
CA GLU A 188 20.53 -23.11 -4.56
C GLU A 188 21.99 -23.05 -4.10
N ASN A 189 22.44 -24.12 -3.44
CA ASN A 189 23.83 -24.35 -3.05
C ASN A 189 24.73 -24.25 -4.29
N VAL A 190 25.42 -23.12 -4.45
CA VAL A 190 26.60 -23.02 -5.29
C VAL A 190 27.75 -23.66 -4.52
N PRO A 191 28.34 -24.78 -4.97
CA PRO A 191 29.42 -25.41 -4.25
C PRO A 191 30.70 -24.60 -4.42
N GLY A 192 31.17 -24.02 -3.31
CA GLY A 192 32.59 -23.68 -3.18
C GLY A 192 32.90 -22.26 -2.73
N VAL A 193 32.42 -21.84 -1.56
CA VAL A 193 33.26 -21.14 -0.55
C VAL A 193 32.62 -21.45 0.81
N ALA A 194 33.29 -22.21 1.66
CA ALA A 194 32.80 -22.47 3.02
C ALA A 194 32.77 -21.14 3.82
N PRO A 195 31.62 -20.69 4.36
CA PRO A 195 31.60 -19.58 5.28
C PRO A 195 32.15 -20.05 6.63
N ARG A 196 33.07 -19.29 7.21
CA ARG A 196 33.63 -19.55 8.53
C ARG A 196 32.48 -19.65 9.56
N ALA A 197 32.55 -20.67 10.41
CA ALA A 197 31.54 -21.01 11.43
C ALA A 197 31.16 -19.83 12.35
N ASP A 198 32.02 -18.84 12.41
CA ASP A 198 31.91 -17.59 13.16
C ASP A 198 30.75 -16.70 12.66
N VAL A 199 30.41 -16.78 11.36
CA VAL A 199 29.33 -15.98 10.74
C VAL A 199 27.95 -16.61 10.98
N LEU A 200 27.87 -17.94 10.99
CA LEU A 200 26.62 -18.65 11.23
C LEU A 200 26.18 -18.52 12.70
N ALA A 201 27.13 -18.47 13.64
CA ALA A 201 26.82 -18.14 15.04
C ALA A 201 26.28 -16.71 15.20
N ALA A 202 26.72 -15.76 14.36
CA ALA A 202 26.22 -14.38 14.37
C ALA A 202 24.84 -14.22 13.69
N LEU A 203 24.52 -15.08 12.71
CA LEU A 203 23.21 -15.11 12.03
C LEU A 203 22.14 -15.95 12.76
N LEU A 204 22.57 -17.01 13.47
CA LEU A 204 21.71 -17.88 14.27
C LEU A 204 21.62 -17.46 15.74
N ALA A 205 22.44 -16.49 16.19
CA ALA A 205 22.12 -15.76 17.40
C ALA A 205 20.70 -15.22 17.21
N PRO A 206 19.76 -15.48 18.13
CA PRO A 206 18.42 -14.94 18.02
C PRO A 206 18.57 -13.43 17.88
N ARG A 207 18.28 -12.91 16.67
CA ARG A 207 18.04 -11.49 16.51
C ARG A 207 16.83 -11.25 17.38
N SER A 208 17.05 -10.63 18.54
CA SER A 208 15.95 -10.17 19.37
C SER A 208 15.01 -9.43 18.42
N LYS A 209 13.78 -9.91 18.30
CA LYS A 209 12.67 -8.99 18.21
C LYS A 209 12.68 -8.22 19.53
N GLU A 210 13.62 -7.29 19.68
CA GLU A 210 13.23 -6.02 20.26
C GLU A 210 12.13 -5.54 19.32
N GLY A 211 10.88 -5.80 19.73
CA GLY A 211 9.72 -5.32 18.99
C GLY A 211 9.99 -3.87 18.68
N THR A 212 9.87 -3.46 17.42
CA THR A 212 10.08 -2.08 17.01
C THR A 212 9.27 -1.17 17.94
N VAL A 213 9.94 -0.58 18.94
CA VAL A 213 9.25 0.06 20.05
C VAL A 213 8.82 1.43 19.56
N ILE A 214 7.51 1.61 19.41
CA ILE A 214 6.93 2.93 19.18
C ILE A 214 6.84 3.62 20.53
N ARG A 215 7.56 4.73 20.68
CA ARG A 215 7.61 5.49 21.93
C ARG A 215 6.96 6.86 21.76
N PRO A 216 6.05 7.26 22.65
CA PRO A 216 5.54 8.63 22.63
C PRO A 216 6.65 9.62 22.97
N PHE A 217 6.45 10.88 22.59
CA PHE A 217 7.35 11.99 22.94
C PHE A 217 7.72 12.03 24.42
N THR A 218 6.77 11.77 25.32
CA THR A 218 6.94 11.78 26.78
C THR A 218 7.91 10.71 27.32
N SER A 219 8.33 9.74 26.48
CA SER A 219 9.33 8.75 26.86
C SER A 219 10.78 9.25 26.75
N PHE A 220 10.99 10.44 26.20
CA PHE A 220 12.31 11.05 26.03
C PHE A 220 12.49 12.19 27.04
N PRO A 221 13.56 12.20 27.85
CA PRO A 221 13.80 13.25 28.83
C PRO A 221 13.98 14.64 28.21
N THR A 222 14.63 14.70 27.05
CA THR A 222 14.91 15.96 26.35
C THR A 222 14.65 15.85 24.86
N ILE A 223 14.30 16.97 24.21
CA ILE A 223 14.16 17.03 22.74
C ILE A 223 15.49 16.71 22.02
N GLN A 224 16.64 16.96 22.67
CA GLN A 224 17.95 16.66 22.10
C GLN A 224 18.15 15.15 21.87
N ASP A 225 17.47 14.29 22.63
CA ASP A 225 17.49 12.84 22.42
C ASP A 225 16.81 12.42 21.10
N LEU A 226 15.93 13.28 20.58
CA LEU A 226 15.14 13.08 19.37
C LEU A 226 15.79 13.70 18.13
N VAL A 227 16.94 14.35 18.28
CA VAL A 227 17.61 15.13 17.25
C VAL A 227 18.92 14.47 16.82
N PHE A 228 19.30 14.72 15.58
CA PHE A 228 20.61 14.40 15.03
C PHE A 228 21.12 15.58 14.21
N GLY A 229 22.42 15.81 14.35
CA GLY A 229 23.09 16.98 13.81
C GLY A 229 23.70 17.79 14.94
N ASP A 230 24.67 18.63 14.59
CA ASP A 230 25.36 19.48 15.53
C ASP A 230 24.66 20.84 15.60
N ALA A 231 24.38 21.33 16.81
CA ALA A 231 23.86 22.66 17.05
C ALA A 231 24.76 23.75 16.43
N ALA A 232 26.06 23.49 16.29
CA ALA A 232 27.01 24.41 15.65
C ALA A 232 26.82 24.55 14.13
N THR A 233 26.21 23.55 13.46
CA THR A 233 25.94 23.55 12.01
C THR A 233 24.54 24.06 11.65
N GLY A 234 23.71 24.35 12.65
CA GLY A 234 22.39 24.99 12.49
C GLY A 234 21.29 24.11 11.89
N THR A 235 21.54 22.84 11.54
CA THR A 235 20.52 21.95 10.97
C THR A 235 20.33 20.72 11.84
N GLN A 236 19.36 20.80 12.74
CA GLN A 236 18.95 19.70 13.61
C GLN A 236 17.82 18.91 12.95
N SER A 237 17.99 17.61 12.76
CA SER A 237 17.01 16.74 12.07
C SER A 237 16.46 15.66 12.98
N ASN A 238 15.29 15.10 12.68
CA ASN A 238 14.70 14.03 13.50
C ASN A 238 15.58 12.76 13.50
N LYS A 239 16.09 12.38 14.68
CA LYS A 239 16.93 11.18 14.90
C LYS A 239 16.23 9.90 14.49
N PHE A 240 14.97 9.77 14.88
CA PHE A 240 14.17 8.57 14.71
C PHE A 240 13.12 8.75 13.62
N LYS A 241 12.65 7.63 13.07
CA LYS A 241 11.45 7.64 12.24
C LYS A 241 10.26 8.10 13.10
N ILE A 242 9.35 8.86 12.50
CA ILE A 242 8.17 9.40 13.17
C ILE A 242 6.95 8.60 12.76
N ALA A 243 6.12 8.23 13.72
CA ALA A 243 4.93 7.41 13.55
C ALA A 243 3.69 8.02 14.21
N CYS A 244 2.53 7.54 13.79
CA CYS A 244 1.25 7.88 14.39
C CYS A 244 1.25 7.53 15.89
N PRO A 245 0.81 8.45 16.76
CA PRO A 245 0.79 8.23 18.21
C PRO A 245 -0.37 7.32 18.67
N ARG A 246 -1.31 6.95 17.78
CA ARG A 246 -2.43 6.08 18.14
C ARG A 246 -1.91 4.67 18.48
N PRO A 247 -2.19 4.15 19.69
CA PRO A 247 -1.88 2.75 20.02
C PRO A 247 -2.52 1.81 19.01
N GLY A 248 -1.73 0.90 18.43
CA GLY A 248 -2.19 -0.07 17.43
C GLY A 248 -2.26 0.43 15.99
N CYS A 249 -2.06 1.72 15.71
CA CYS A 249 -2.01 2.20 14.32
C CYS A 249 -0.65 1.93 13.67
N GLY A 250 0.45 2.38 14.27
CA GLY A 250 1.80 2.15 13.75
C GLY A 250 2.12 2.79 12.39
N SER A 251 1.23 3.61 11.83
CA SER A 251 1.44 4.30 10.56
C SER A 251 2.71 5.15 10.60
N LEU A 252 3.64 4.90 9.68
CA LEU A 252 4.85 5.70 9.51
C LEU A 252 4.47 7.06 8.91
N ILE A 253 4.89 8.15 9.55
CA ILE A 253 4.61 9.53 9.11
C ILE A 253 5.83 10.13 8.42
N LEU A 254 7.03 9.96 8.98
CA LEU A 254 8.28 10.44 8.38
C LEU A 254 9.40 9.41 8.60
N LEU A 255 10.31 9.32 7.64
CA LEU A 255 11.59 8.64 7.81
C LEU A 255 12.51 9.44 8.76
N ALA A 256 13.55 8.78 9.27
CA ALA A 256 14.60 9.48 10.01
C ALA A 256 15.28 10.51 9.08
N ARG A 257 15.70 11.65 9.63
CA ARG A 257 16.37 12.75 8.92
C ARG A 257 15.49 13.53 7.94
N ALA A 258 14.19 13.26 7.86
CA ALA A 258 13.28 13.86 6.88
C ALA A 258 12.70 15.23 7.29
N ALA A 259 12.84 15.62 8.57
CA ALA A 259 12.35 16.89 9.08
C ALA A 259 13.39 17.62 9.92
N GLN A 260 13.35 18.94 9.87
CA GLN A 260 14.18 19.84 10.67
C GLN A 260 13.46 20.23 11.96
N MET A 261 14.19 20.31 13.07
CA MET A 261 13.64 20.80 14.33
C MET A 261 13.65 22.32 14.33
N VAL A 262 12.50 22.93 14.63
CA VAL A 262 12.35 24.39 14.74
C VAL A 262 11.53 24.71 15.98
N GLU A 263 11.94 25.73 16.73
CA GLU A 263 11.16 26.29 17.82
C GLU A 263 10.31 27.45 17.30
N ALA A 264 8.99 27.37 17.48
CA ALA A 264 8.05 28.38 17.00
C ALA A 264 6.82 28.48 17.91
N SER A 265 6.07 29.58 17.80
CA SER A 265 4.84 29.78 18.59
C SER A 265 3.85 28.64 18.38
N ALA A 266 3.24 28.20 19.48
CA ALA A 266 2.11 27.28 19.45
C ALA A 266 0.94 27.91 18.69
N ILE A 267 0.12 27.05 18.09
CA ILE A 267 -1.07 27.44 17.32
C ILE A 267 -2.26 26.63 17.82
N GLN A 268 -3.43 27.25 17.86
CA GLN A 268 -4.68 26.58 18.20
C GLN A 268 -5.07 25.65 17.04
N LEU A 269 -4.80 24.35 17.20
CA LEU A 269 -5.18 23.33 16.22
C LEU A 269 -6.53 22.69 16.54
N ASP A 270 -6.87 22.57 17.82
CA ASP A 270 -8.09 21.89 18.25
C ASP A 270 -9.29 22.83 18.13
N SER A 271 -10.43 22.28 17.67
CA SER A 271 -11.67 23.04 17.58
C SER A 271 -12.14 23.48 18.98
N PRO A 272 -12.61 24.73 19.15
CA PRO A 272 -13.07 25.25 20.45
C PRO A 272 -14.45 24.70 20.86
N SER A 273 -14.78 23.47 20.46
CA SER A 273 -16.06 22.83 20.78
C SER A 273 -16.14 22.54 22.27
N ASP A 274 -17.25 22.94 22.91
CA ASP A 274 -17.53 22.67 24.32
C ASP A 274 -18.70 21.66 24.44
N PRO A 275 -18.51 20.48 25.08
CA PRO A 275 -17.26 19.95 25.59
C PRO A 275 -16.34 19.46 24.45
N PRO A 276 -15.01 19.48 24.65
CA PRO A 276 -14.07 19.00 23.64
C PRO A 276 -14.27 17.49 23.42
N PRO A 277 -14.26 17.02 22.16
CA PRO A 277 -14.33 15.59 21.89
C PRO A 277 -13.15 14.88 22.57
N PRO A 278 -13.32 13.61 23.01
CA PRO A 278 -12.23 12.86 23.61
C PRO A 278 -11.09 12.71 22.59
N SER A 279 -10.06 13.54 22.75
CA SER A 279 -8.86 13.52 21.92
C SER A 279 -7.80 12.67 22.61
N THR A 280 -7.21 11.74 21.87
CA THR A 280 -6.07 10.95 22.33
C THR A 280 -4.74 11.70 22.19
N LEU A 281 -4.76 12.95 21.70
CA LEU A 281 -3.58 13.77 21.47
C LEU A 281 -3.33 14.74 22.63
N THR A 282 -2.05 14.97 22.91
CA THR A 282 -1.61 15.98 23.89
C THR A 282 -2.14 17.37 23.49
N PRO A 283 -2.85 18.09 24.38
CA PRO A 283 -3.28 19.46 24.10
C PRO A 283 -2.05 20.37 23.93
N LEU A 284 -2.09 21.25 22.93
CA LEU A 284 -1.03 22.24 22.73
C LEU A 284 -1.27 23.45 23.65
N PRO A 285 -0.20 24.12 24.13
CA PRO A 285 -0.35 25.35 24.92
C PRO A 285 -0.92 26.48 24.05
N SER A 286 -1.59 27.44 24.69
CA SER A 286 -2.10 28.62 24.00
C SER A 286 -0.95 29.56 23.59
N PRO A 287 -1.04 30.24 22.43
CA PRO A 287 -0.09 31.29 22.07
C PRO A 287 -0.03 32.39 23.15
N PRO A 288 1.12 33.02 23.43
CA PRO A 288 2.35 33.09 22.61
C PRO A 288 3.43 32.04 22.96
N THR A 289 3.12 31.03 23.78
CA THR A 289 4.09 30.00 24.19
C THR A 289 4.75 29.33 22.98
N THR A 290 6.08 29.17 23.00
CA THR A 290 6.82 28.44 21.97
C THR A 290 6.87 26.95 22.28
N ILE A 291 6.85 26.13 21.22
CA ILE A 291 7.02 24.69 21.29
C ILE A 291 7.91 24.22 20.15
N GLU A 292 8.38 22.98 20.25
CA GLU A 292 9.20 22.35 19.22
C GLU A 292 8.34 21.71 18.13
N TRP A 293 8.74 21.98 16.90
CA TRP A 293 8.10 21.48 15.69
C TRP A 293 9.09 20.73 14.81
N TRP A 294 8.59 19.72 14.12
CA TRP A 294 9.23 19.15 12.94
C TRP A 294 8.74 19.91 11.71
N LEU A 295 9.64 20.67 11.10
CA LEU A 295 9.45 21.36 9.84
C LEU A 295 9.87 20.45 8.68
N VAL A 296 8.95 20.22 7.76
CA VAL A 296 9.17 19.56 6.48
C VAL A 296 9.01 20.62 5.38
N SER A 297 9.99 20.69 4.47
CA SER A 297 10.08 21.66 3.39
C SER A 297 11.07 21.14 2.34
N PRO A 298 10.92 21.48 1.04
CA PRO A 298 9.89 22.34 0.45
C PRO A 298 8.63 21.57 0.00
N ASP A 299 8.67 20.24 0.05
CA ASP A 299 7.68 19.38 -0.60
C ASP A 299 7.06 18.42 0.43
N PRO A 300 5.72 18.27 0.47
CA PRO A 300 5.05 17.28 1.31
C PRO A 300 5.41 15.82 0.97
N MET A 301 6.07 15.54 -0.16
CA MET A 301 6.51 14.19 -0.55
C MET A 301 7.48 13.51 0.43
N GLN A 302 8.02 14.25 1.41
CA GLN A 302 8.80 13.64 2.50
C GLN A 302 7.92 12.86 3.49
N PHE A 303 6.61 13.12 3.53
CA PHE A 303 5.67 12.38 4.36
C PHE A 303 5.32 11.03 3.74
N GLU A 304 5.30 10.00 4.58
CA GLU A 304 4.94 8.64 4.17
C GLU A 304 3.41 8.45 4.16
N ASN A 305 2.72 8.83 5.25
CA ASN A 305 1.27 8.63 5.41
C ASN A 305 0.62 9.79 6.20
N ILE A 306 0.62 11.01 5.63
CA ILE A 306 -0.06 12.18 6.19
C ILE A 306 -1.26 12.60 5.31
N GLY A 307 -2.36 12.97 5.95
CA GLY A 307 -3.56 13.54 5.34
C GLY A 307 -3.67 15.03 5.58
N PHE A 308 -4.39 15.73 4.70
CA PHE A 308 -4.64 17.16 4.76
C PHE A 308 -6.13 17.45 4.85
N SER A 309 -6.54 18.28 5.81
CA SER A 309 -7.92 18.77 5.89
C SER A 309 -8.28 19.71 4.73
N LYS A 310 -9.57 19.97 4.55
CA LYS A 310 -10.02 21.15 3.81
C LYS A 310 -9.48 22.42 4.51
N PRO A 311 -9.15 23.49 3.76
CA PRO A 311 -8.69 24.73 4.36
C PRO A 311 -9.71 25.27 5.36
N VAL A 312 -9.27 25.47 6.60
CA VAL A 312 -10.05 26.11 7.66
C VAL A 312 -9.67 27.59 7.65
N ALA A 313 -10.66 28.46 7.48
CA ALA A 313 -10.44 29.90 7.55
C ALA A 313 -10.18 30.30 9.02
N GLN A 314 -9.03 30.91 9.30
CA GLN A 314 -8.83 31.56 10.60
C GLN A 314 -9.53 32.92 10.58
N PRO A 315 -10.33 33.26 11.62
CA PRO A 315 -10.94 34.58 11.70
C PRO A 315 -9.84 35.66 11.78
N GLY A 316 -9.76 36.52 10.77
CA GLY A 316 -8.87 37.70 10.75
C GLY A 316 -7.56 37.60 9.95
N LYS A 317 -7.23 36.46 9.32
CA LYS A 317 -6.12 36.35 8.36
C LYS A 317 -6.59 35.62 7.10
N GLY A 318 -6.52 36.27 5.95
CA GLY A 318 -7.11 35.83 4.67
C GLY A 318 -6.50 34.58 4.03
N GLU A 319 -5.69 33.80 4.75
CA GLU A 319 -4.99 32.63 4.22
C GLU A 319 -5.46 31.39 4.99
N GLY A 320 -6.03 30.42 4.26
CA GLY A 320 -6.56 29.19 4.86
C GLY A 320 -5.46 28.31 5.43
N LEU A 321 -5.77 27.64 6.54
CA LEU A 321 -4.87 26.68 7.19
C LEU A 321 -5.38 25.25 6.94
N LYS A 322 -4.51 24.35 6.50
CA LYS A 322 -4.79 22.92 6.41
C LYS A 322 -4.22 22.21 7.63
N LEU A 323 -5.02 21.36 8.26
CA LEU A 323 -4.59 20.53 9.37
C LEU A 323 -4.03 19.20 8.86
N LEU A 324 -2.99 18.71 9.52
CA LEU A 324 -2.34 17.44 9.21
C LEU A 324 -2.92 16.34 10.11
N SER A 325 -3.30 15.21 9.53
CA SER A 325 -3.77 14.01 10.25
C SER A 325 -3.05 12.76 9.76
N CYS A 326 -3.07 11.68 10.53
CA CYS A 326 -2.59 10.39 10.06
C CYS A 326 -3.49 9.87 8.93
N ALA A 327 -2.91 9.48 7.79
CA ALA A 327 -3.68 9.03 6.62
C ALA A 327 -4.34 7.64 6.80
N GLU A 328 -3.89 6.84 7.77
CA GLU A 328 -4.41 5.47 7.99
C GLU A 328 -5.58 5.42 8.98
N CYS A 329 -5.55 6.27 10.03
CA CYS A 329 -6.55 6.22 11.10
C CYS A 329 -7.25 7.55 11.37
N ASP A 330 -7.02 8.55 10.51
CA ASP A 330 -7.55 9.92 10.58
C ASP A 330 -7.27 10.64 11.92
N LEU A 331 -6.30 10.15 12.71
CA LEU A 331 -5.93 10.81 13.96
C LEU A 331 -5.26 12.15 13.67
N GLY A 332 -5.86 13.24 14.14
CA GLY A 332 -5.33 14.58 14.03
C GLY A 332 -6.13 15.56 14.90
N PRO A 333 -5.73 16.84 14.95
CA PRO A 333 -4.64 17.43 14.17
C PRO A 333 -3.25 17.18 14.79
N LEU A 334 -2.35 16.56 14.01
CA LEU A 334 -0.95 16.32 14.38
C LEU A 334 -0.06 17.55 14.09
N GLY A 335 -0.53 18.43 13.20
CA GLY A 335 0.21 19.57 12.71
C GLY A 335 -0.60 20.43 11.76
N TRP A 336 0.07 21.33 11.05
CA TRP A 336 -0.57 22.28 10.14
C TRP A 336 0.31 22.67 8.96
N HIS A 337 -0.34 23.25 7.97
CA HIS A 337 0.26 23.83 6.79
C HIS A 337 -0.54 25.05 6.35
N LYS A 338 0.16 26.14 6.02
CA LYS A 338 -0.46 27.34 5.47
C LYS A 338 -0.60 27.22 3.96
N VAL A 339 -1.80 27.42 3.43
CA VAL A 339 -2.05 27.33 1.98
C VAL A 339 -1.17 28.34 1.24
N GLY A 340 -0.39 27.85 0.26
CA GLY A 340 0.56 28.66 -0.52
C GLY A 340 1.98 28.71 0.04
N SER A 341 2.22 28.15 1.24
CA SER A 341 3.58 27.91 1.75
C SER A 341 4.14 26.59 1.19
N SER A 342 5.45 26.40 1.27
CA SER A 342 6.15 25.13 1.06
C SER A 342 6.52 24.45 2.39
N GLU A 343 5.97 24.93 3.50
CA GLU A 343 6.31 24.48 4.85
C GLU A 343 5.18 23.67 5.47
N PHE A 344 5.55 22.60 6.15
CA PHE A 344 4.64 21.67 6.81
C PHE A 344 5.15 21.39 8.22
N TRP A 345 4.29 21.61 9.21
CA TRP A 345 4.70 21.69 10.61
C TRP A 345 4.01 20.58 11.41
N LEU A 346 4.77 19.65 11.99
CA LEU A 346 4.25 18.64 12.93
C LEU A 346 4.69 18.97 14.36
N ALA A 347 3.77 18.90 15.31
CA ALA A 347 4.11 19.12 16.71
C ALA A 347 4.86 17.88 17.26
N CYS A 348 6.07 18.07 17.81
CA CYS A 348 6.88 16.98 18.37
C CYS A 348 6.11 16.18 19.44
N SER A 349 5.29 16.86 20.24
CA SER A 349 4.49 16.28 21.31
C SER A 349 3.26 15.49 20.85
N ARG A 350 2.89 15.58 19.57
CA ARG A 350 1.73 14.90 18.96
C ARG A 350 2.12 13.75 18.04
N VAL A 351 3.37 13.31 18.07
CA VAL A 351 3.84 12.16 17.28
C VAL A 351 4.58 11.15 18.16
N SER A 352 4.81 9.96 17.63
CA SER A 352 5.63 8.93 18.27
C SER A 352 6.86 8.62 17.45
N TYR A 353 7.85 7.98 18.08
CA TYR A 353 9.16 7.76 17.51
C TYR A 353 9.48 6.26 17.48
N ILE A 354 10.05 5.81 16.37
CA ILE A 354 10.46 4.41 16.17
C ILE A 354 11.99 4.32 16.23
N GLY A 355 12.50 3.58 17.22
CA GLY A 355 13.93 3.25 17.31
C GLY A 355 14.28 2.43 18.56
N SER A 356 15.39 1.70 18.49
CA SER A 356 16.10 1.18 19.66
C SER A 356 16.86 2.32 20.33
N MET A 357 16.92 2.31 21.67
CA MET A 357 17.61 3.34 22.45
C MET A 357 19.10 3.36 22.14
#